data_AF-X6NQU6-F1
#
_entry.id   AF-X6NQU6-F1
#
_cell.length_a   1.000
_cell.length_b   1.000
_cell.length_c   1.000
_cell.angle_alpha   90.00
_cell.angle_beta   90.00
_cell.angle_gamma   90.00
#
_symmetry.space_group_name_H-M   'P 1'
#
loop_
_entity.id
_entity.type
_entity.pdbx_description
1 polymer ?
#
loop_
_entity_poly.entity_id
_entity_poly.type
_entity_poly.pdbx_seq_one_letter_code
_entity_poly.pdbx_strand_id
1 'polypeptide(L)'
;MIHSKCFIEAKDYTQEILNDLSCPEDRPLVAQFCANDPIILLKAAQMIEDKVDAIDINFGCPQNIARRGNYGAYLMDNIPLMEKLIHTCHTHLKIPVCAKVRVFHDDDKTLEMVKRLRKAGASWICVHGRTREQRKSESKACNFDIIRVIKAQVQDIPIFANGGCEVIEDVEQCLQYTKCDGYMAAESLLSNPAMFLTKELQPHAMTMAQEYIGLCKKYLTATKHMIRGHIFKILYRELTVCTAVRCNVSRLCEPYFYVVCDEIRKHEEKIGKHNFEKLLSLTRSWYYRYRSCEFELQARQIALLEHIVQAIDLLNTDQFSPHSVGDIIEQYWSPSTANWDLKKFDKCKSQVSPSKGIHQEQEQDRDDKKEQEEHSASEDNEVKFIQEMFESDNINCSDCD
;
A
#
# COMPACT_ATOMS: atom_id res chain seq x y z
N MET A 1 -1.27 -4.85 -14.37
CA MET A 1 -1.22 -6.22 -14.93
C MET A 1 -2.15 -6.26 -16.13
N ILE A 2 -1.67 -6.74 -17.27
CA ILE A 2 -2.41 -6.75 -18.53
C ILE A 2 -3.14 -8.10 -18.63
N HIS A 3 -4.46 -8.09 -18.81
CA HIS A 3 -5.20 -9.32 -19.04
C HIS A 3 -5.10 -9.72 -20.52
N SER A 4 -4.38 -10.81 -20.82
CA SER A 4 -4.01 -11.14 -22.21
C SER A 4 -5.21 -11.27 -23.16
N LYS A 5 -6.27 -11.96 -22.71
CA LYS A 5 -7.51 -12.14 -23.50
C LYS A 5 -8.21 -10.80 -23.77
N CYS A 6 -8.53 -10.03 -22.73
CA CYS A 6 -9.14 -8.72 -22.87
C CYS A 6 -8.30 -7.79 -23.75
N PHE A 7 -6.97 -7.84 -23.63
CA PHE A 7 -6.07 -7.01 -24.42
C PHE A 7 -6.11 -7.31 -25.92
N ILE A 8 -6.48 -8.52 -26.32
CA ILE A 8 -6.67 -8.88 -27.73
C ILE A 8 -8.09 -8.58 -28.22
N GLU A 9 -9.10 -8.76 -27.36
CA GLU A 9 -10.51 -8.76 -27.74
C GLU A 9 -11.17 -7.38 -27.62
N ALA A 10 -10.79 -6.56 -26.64
CA ALA A 10 -11.41 -5.28 -26.34
C ALA A 10 -10.55 -4.11 -26.82
N LYS A 11 -10.95 -3.49 -27.94
CA LYS A 11 -10.17 -2.42 -28.61
C LYS A 11 -9.83 -1.25 -27.69
N ASP A 12 -10.78 -0.81 -26.87
CA ASP A 12 -10.55 0.33 -25.97
C ASP A 12 -9.50 -0.01 -24.92
N TYR A 13 -9.58 -1.20 -24.31
CA TYR A 13 -8.57 -1.70 -23.39
C TYR A 13 -7.21 -1.89 -24.08
N THR A 14 -7.18 -2.35 -25.34
CA THR A 14 -5.93 -2.40 -26.12
C THR A 14 -5.31 -1.02 -26.25
N GLN A 15 -6.10 -0.02 -26.67
CA GLN A 15 -5.61 1.32 -26.92
C GLN A 15 -5.14 2.01 -25.63
N GLU A 16 -5.86 1.81 -24.52
CA GLU A 16 -5.47 2.29 -23.20
C GLU A 16 -4.08 1.77 -22.79
N ILE A 17 -3.86 0.46 -22.87
CA ILE A 17 -2.56 -0.13 -22.52
C ILE A 17 -1.46 0.34 -23.48
N LEU A 18 -1.73 0.46 -24.78
CA LEU A 18 -0.74 0.98 -25.74
C LEU A 18 -0.38 2.44 -25.48
N ASN A 19 -1.33 3.25 -25.00
CA ASN A 19 -1.08 4.63 -24.57
C ASN A 19 -0.22 4.67 -23.30
N ASP A 20 -0.53 3.83 -22.31
CA ASP A 20 0.26 3.74 -21.07
C ASP A 20 1.72 3.29 -21.36
N LEU A 21 1.95 2.47 -22.39
CA LEU A 21 3.29 2.01 -22.81
C LEU A 21 4.05 2.99 -23.73
N SER A 22 3.55 4.21 -23.91
CA SER A 22 4.15 5.17 -24.86
C SER A 22 5.26 6.05 -24.28
N CYS A 23 5.46 6.04 -22.95
CA CYS A 23 6.44 6.85 -22.23
C CYS A 23 7.87 6.29 -22.39
N PRO A 24 8.79 6.96 -23.10
CA PRO A 24 10.15 6.46 -23.29
C PRO A 24 10.99 6.44 -22.00
N GLU A 25 10.66 7.31 -21.03
CA GLU A 25 11.38 7.43 -19.76
C GLU A 25 11.11 6.27 -18.79
N ASP A 26 10.09 5.43 -19.04
CA ASP A 26 9.73 4.29 -18.17
C ASP A 26 10.69 3.09 -18.31
N ARG A 27 11.68 3.18 -19.19
CA ARG A 27 12.61 2.07 -19.46
C ARG A 27 13.75 2.01 -18.41
N PRO A 28 14.14 0.82 -17.92
CA PRO A 28 13.67 -0.50 -18.37
C PRO A 28 12.27 -0.85 -17.85
N LEU A 29 11.38 -1.28 -18.75
CA LEU A 29 9.98 -1.57 -18.47
C LEU A 29 9.67 -3.07 -18.66
N VAL A 30 9.06 -3.69 -17.65
CA VAL A 30 8.62 -5.09 -17.71
C VAL A 30 7.09 -5.15 -17.69
N ALA A 31 6.48 -5.60 -18.77
CA ALA A 31 5.03 -5.75 -18.84
C ALA A 31 4.59 -7.09 -18.24
N GLN A 32 3.79 -7.03 -17.18
CA GLN A 32 3.26 -8.23 -16.52
C GLN A 32 1.87 -8.58 -17.04
N PHE A 33 1.70 -9.82 -17.52
CA PHE A 33 0.41 -10.37 -17.95
C PHE A 33 -0.23 -11.29 -16.90
N CYS A 34 -1.55 -11.31 -16.87
CA CYS A 34 -2.30 -12.51 -16.47
C CYS A 34 -2.85 -13.22 -17.71
N ALA A 35 -2.71 -14.54 -17.72
CA ALA A 35 -3.15 -15.40 -18.81
C ALA A 35 -3.28 -16.84 -18.32
N ASN A 36 -4.01 -17.67 -19.06
CA ASN A 36 -4.08 -19.11 -18.85
C ASN A 36 -4.11 -19.91 -20.17
N ASP A 37 -3.93 -19.23 -21.31
CA ASP A 37 -3.81 -19.82 -22.64
C ASP A 37 -2.49 -19.34 -23.26
N PRO A 38 -1.56 -20.26 -23.61
CA PRO A 38 -0.27 -19.91 -24.20
C PRO A 38 -0.34 -19.20 -25.56
N ILE A 39 -1.33 -19.52 -26.38
CA ILE A 39 -1.49 -18.93 -27.72
C ILE A 39 -1.99 -17.49 -27.57
N ILE A 40 -2.99 -17.28 -26.72
CA ILE A 40 -3.52 -15.94 -26.43
C ILE A 40 -2.45 -15.07 -25.76
N LEU A 41 -1.71 -15.60 -24.78
CA LEU A 41 -0.62 -14.87 -24.14
C LEU A 41 0.45 -14.47 -25.15
N LEU A 42 0.92 -15.39 -26.00
CA LEU A 42 1.95 -15.10 -26.99
C LEU A 42 1.51 -13.99 -27.94
N LYS A 43 0.29 -14.08 -28.48
CA LYS A 43 -0.26 -13.06 -29.37
C LYS A 43 -0.31 -11.69 -28.69
N ALA A 44 -0.76 -11.63 -27.44
CA ALA A 44 -0.83 -10.40 -26.66
C ALA A 44 0.57 -9.81 -26.40
N ALA A 45 1.54 -10.65 -26.02
CA ALA A 45 2.91 -10.23 -25.77
C ALA A 45 3.60 -9.70 -27.05
N GLN A 46 3.37 -10.34 -28.20
CA GLN A 46 3.91 -9.90 -29.49
C GLN A 46 3.43 -8.51 -29.91
N MET A 47 2.25 -8.07 -29.46
CA MET A 47 1.72 -6.73 -29.75
C MET A 47 2.48 -5.60 -29.04
N ILE A 48 3.23 -5.92 -27.97
CA ILE A 48 3.97 -4.92 -27.16
C ILE A 48 5.46 -5.23 -27.04
N GLU A 49 5.95 -6.28 -27.71
CA GLU A 49 7.34 -6.75 -27.63
C GLU A 49 8.37 -5.65 -27.95
N ASP A 50 8.03 -4.74 -28.87
CA ASP A 50 8.86 -3.59 -29.26
C ASP A 50 8.79 -2.41 -28.27
N LYS A 51 7.87 -2.44 -27.30
CA LYS A 51 7.59 -1.33 -26.36
C LYS A 51 8.12 -1.56 -24.96
N VAL A 52 8.52 -2.78 -24.65
CA VAL A 52 8.99 -3.18 -23.32
C VAL A 52 10.36 -3.85 -23.40
N ASP A 53 10.99 -4.06 -22.25
CA ASP A 53 12.30 -4.72 -22.14
C ASP A 53 12.16 -6.19 -21.77
N ALA A 54 11.03 -6.60 -21.19
CA ALA A 54 10.70 -7.99 -20.90
C ALA A 54 9.20 -8.20 -20.68
N ILE A 55 8.80 -9.47 -20.76
CA ILE A 55 7.46 -9.94 -20.41
C ILE A 55 7.53 -10.72 -19.11
N ASP A 56 6.64 -10.42 -18.15
CA ASP A 56 6.49 -11.18 -16.92
C ASP A 56 5.12 -11.86 -16.88
N ILE A 57 5.07 -13.11 -16.41
CA ILE A 57 3.81 -13.83 -16.24
C ILE A 57 3.47 -13.88 -14.75
N ASN A 58 2.30 -13.35 -14.40
CA ASN A 58 1.80 -13.38 -13.04
C ASN A 58 1.29 -14.79 -12.66
N PHE A 59 1.98 -15.42 -11.73
CA PHE A 59 1.56 -16.66 -11.06
C PHE A 59 1.34 -16.46 -9.56
N GLY A 60 1.12 -15.21 -9.13
CA GLY A 60 1.14 -14.82 -7.71
C GLY A 60 -0.10 -14.09 -7.19
N CYS A 61 -1.01 -13.65 -8.05
CA CYS A 61 -2.21 -12.92 -7.63
C CYS A 61 -3.24 -13.86 -6.96
N PRO A 62 -3.59 -13.64 -5.67
CA PRO A 62 -4.54 -14.50 -4.96
C PRO A 62 -5.99 -13.95 -4.96
N GLN A 63 -6.24 -12.86 -5.69
CA GLN A 63 -7.54 -12.17 -5.66
C GLN A 63 -8.66 -13.02 -6.28
N ASN A 64 -9.91 -12.75 -5.89
CA ASN A 64 -11.06 -13.51 -6.36
C ASN A 64 -11.27 -13.38 -7.87
N ILE A 65 -10.91 -12.24 -8.48
CA ILE A 65 -10.97 -12.09 -9.94
C ILE A 65 -9.99 -13.03 -10.67
N ALA A 66 -8.81 -13.26 -10.09
CA ALA A 66 -7.85 -14.25 -10.59
C ALA A 66 -8.35 -15.69 -10.43
N ARG A 67 -9.10 -15.96 -9.34
CA ARG A 67 -9.78 -17.24 -9.15
C ARG A 67 -10.80 -17.50 -10.25
N ARG A 68 -11.70 -16.53 -10.47
CA ARG A 68 -12.77 -16.63 -11.48
C ARG A 68 -12.21 -16.77 -12.89
N GLY A 69 -11.15 -16.02 -13.21
CA GLY A 69 -10.48 -16.10 -14.51
C GLY A 69 -9.47 -17.23 -14.65
N ASN A 70 -9.25 -18.03 -13.60
CA ASN A 70 -8.25 -19.10 -13.54
C ASN A 70 -6.85 -18.65 -14.04
N TYR A 71 -6.31 -17.60 -13.43
CA TYR A 71 -4.95 -17.09 -13.66
C TYR A 71 -4.28 -16.73 -12.32
N GLY A 72 -3.05 -16.21 -12.34
CA GLY A 72 -2.36 -15.80 -11.12
C GLY A 72 -2.00 -17.00 -10.24
N ALA A 73 -2.18 -16.88 -8.92
CA ALA A 73 -1.82 -17.94 -7.97
C ALA A 73 -2.66 -19.22 -8.11
N TYR A 74 -3.74 -19.19 -8.88
CA TYR A 74 -4.56 -20.38 -9.15
C TYR A 74 -3.94 -21.30 -10.22
N LEU A 75 -2.99 -20.78 -11.02
CA LEU A 75 -2.20 -21.61 -11.93
C LEU A 75 -1.17 -22.47 -11.20
N MET A 76 -0.83 -22.15 -9.95
CA MET A 76 0.07 -22.97 -9.12
C MET A 76 -0.46 -24.39 -8.93
N ASP A 77 -1.78 -24.60 -9.05
CA ASP A 77 -2.39 -25.93 -9.01
C ASP A 77 -2.15 -26.74 -10.31
N ASN A 78 -1.65 -26.09 -11.37
CA ASN A 78 -1.33 -26.67 -12.67
C ASN A 78 0.03 -26.19 -13.20
N ILE A 79 1.11 -26.64 -12.54
CA ILE A 79 2.50 -26.34 -12.93
C ILE A 79 2.80 -26.67 -14.41
N PRO A 80 2.31 -27.78 -15.01
CA PRO A 80 2.49 -28.02 -16.46
C PRO A 80 1.99 -26.90 -17.35
N LEU A 81 0.87 -26.25 -17.00
CA LEU A 81 0.37 -25.10 -17.75
C LEU A 81 1.28 -23.87 -17.58
N MET A 82 1.80 -23.63 -16.37
CA MET A 82 2.75 -22.55 -16.12
C MET A 82 4.02 -22.69 -16.97
N GLU A 83 4.57 -23.92 -17.06
CA GLU A 83 5.70 -24.22 -17.94
C GLU A 83 5.36 -23.95 -19.40
N LYS A 84 4.17 -24.38 -19.86
CA LYS A 84 3.75 -24.17 -21.25
C LYS A 84 3.64 -22.68 -21.58
N LEU A 85 3.10 -21.87 -20.67
CA LEU A 85 3.01 -20.42 -20.82
C LEU A 85 4.41 -19.78 -20.95
N ILE A 86 5.34 -20.10 -20.05
CA ILE A 86 6.72 -19.61 -20.10
C ILE A 86 7.42 -20.08 -21.37
N HIS A 87 7.37 -21.37 -21.67
CA HIS A 87 8.07 -21.97 -22.79
C HIS A 87 7.60 -21.38 -24.13
N THR A 88 6.29 -21.28 -24.35
CA THR A 88 5.74 -20.69 -25.57
C THR A 88 6.20 -19.24 -25.77
N CYS A 89 6.21 -18.42 -24.72
CA CYS A 89 6.71 -17.06 -24.84
C CYS A 89 8.23 -17.04 -25.06
N HIS A 90 8.99 -17.81 -24.30
CA HIS A 90 10.46 -17.88 -24.40
C HIS A 90 10.93 -18.30 -25.79
N THR A 91 10.26 -19.25 -26.45
CA THR A 91 10.66 -19.74 -27.78
C THR A 91 10.29 -18.82 -28.93
N HIS A 92 9.35 -17.90 -28.74
CA HIS A 92 8.76 -17.11 -29.83
C HIS A 92 8.93 -15.60 -29.69
N LEU A 93 9.31 -15.12 -28.50
CA LEU A 93 9.66 -13.73 -28.28
C LEU A 93 11.17 -13.51 -28.36
N LYS A 94 11.57 -12.32 -28.78
CA LYS A 94 12.94 -11.82 -28.90
C LYS A 94 13.45 -11.20 -27.59
N ILE A 95 12.55 -10.89 -26.67
CA ILE A 95 12.84 -10.29 -25.36
C ILE A 95 12.72 -11.32 -24.23
N PRO A 96 13.37 -11.10 -23.07
CA PRO A 96 13.26 -11.97 -21.91
C PRO A 96 11.82 -12.22 -21.45
N VAL A 97 11.59 -13.44 -20.95
CA VAL A 97 10.30 -13.87 -20.39
C VAL A 97 10.52 -14.37 -18.98
N CYS A 98 9.70 -13.88 -18.05
CA CYS A 98 9.96 -13.96 -16.63
C CYS A 98 8.73 -14.49 -15.88
N ALA A 99 8.94 -14.91 -14.64
CA ALA A 99 7.85 -15.41 -13.81
C ALA A 99 7.85 -14.73 -12.43
N LYS A 100 6.67 -14.29 -11.99
CA LYS A 100 6.43 -13.87 -10.61
C LYS A 100 5.53 -14.87 -9.89
N VAL A 101 6.07 -15.55 -8.89
CA VAL A 101 5.40 -16.64 -8.16
C VAL A 101 5.18 -16.32 -6.68
N ARG A 102 4.28 -17.09 -6.05
CA ARG A 102 4.20 -17.28 -4.59
C ARG A 102 4.76 -18.65 -4.22
N VAL A 103 4.95 -18.92 -2.92
CA VAL A 103 5.39 -20.23 -2.43
C VAL A 103 4.22 -21.13 -2.05
N PHE A 104 4.43 -22.45 -2.01
CA PHE A 104 3.48 -23.37 -1.38
C PHE A 104 3.78 -23.49 0.12
N HIS A 105 2.89 -24.18 0.85
CA HIS A 105 3.20 -24.67 2.20
C HIS A 105 4.26 -25.79 2.20
N ASP A 106 4.37 -26.50 1.08
CA ASP A 106 5.37 -27.53 0.83
C ASP A 106 6.57 -26.91 0.10
N ASP A 107 7.70 -26.87 0.79
CA ASP A 107 8.95 -26.29 0.29
C ASP A 107 9.50 -27.08 -0.91
N ASP A 108 9.37 -28.40 -0.92
CA ASP A 108 9.83 -29.24 -2.04
C ASP A 108 8.98 -28.98 -3.29
N LYS A 109 7.67 -28.84 -3.12
CA LYS A 109 6.77 -28.47 -4.21
C LYS A 109 7.09 -27.08 -4.76
N THR A 110 7.46 -26.14 -3.88
CA THR A 110 7.91 -24.80 -4.28
C THR A 110 9.19 -24.86 -5.10
N LEU A 111 10.18 -25.62 -4.62
CA LEU A 111 11.46 -25.78 -5.31
C LEU A 111 11.29 -26.44 -6.68
N GLU A 112 10.44 -27.47 -6.77
CA GLU A 112 10.14 -28.15 -8.03
C GLU A 112 9.47 -27.20 -9.03
N MET A 113 8.48 -26.42 -8.59
CA MET A 113 7.85 -25.40 -9.44
C MET A 113 8.88 -24.43 -10.03
N VAL A 114 9.79 -23.90 -9.20
CA VAL A 114 10.81 -22.95 -9.66
C VAL A 114 11.79 -23.60 -10.64
N LYS A 115 12.27 -24.82 -10.35
CA LYS A 115 13.16 -25.57 -11.26
C LYS A 115 12.52 -25.84 -12.61
N ARG A 116 11.21 -26.10 -12.64
CA ARG A 116 10.40 -26.31 -13.84
C ARG A 116 10.24 -25.04 -14.66
N LEU A 117 9.91 -23.90 -14.04
CA LEU A 117 9.83 -22.61 -14.73
C LEU A 117 11.17 -22.18 -15.33
N ARG A 118 12.28 -22.38 -14.59
CA ARG A 118 13.64 -22.19 -15.10
C ARG A 118 13.90 -23.05 -16.34
N LYS A 119 13.61 -24.36 -16.26
CA LYS A 119 13.79 -25.29 -17.39
C LYS A 119 12.91 -24.93 -18.61
N ALA A 120 11.73 -24.36 -18.37
CA ALA A 120 10.84 -23.89 -19.43
C ALA A 120 11.40 -22.68 -20.20
N GLY A 121 12.38 -21.95 -19.63
CA GLY A 121 13.05 -20.82 -20.28
C GLY A 121 12.86 -19.48 -19.57
N ALA A 122 12.39 -19.46 -18.33
CA ALA A 122 12.29 -18.21 -17.57
C ALA A 122 13.68 -17.56 -17.42
N SER A 123 13.79 -16.29 -17.82
CA SER A 123 15.04 -15.53 -17.78
C SER A 123 15.40 -15.05 -16.37
N TRP A 124 14.40 -14.80 -15.52
CA TRP A 124 14.53 -14.67 -14.08
C TRP A 124 13.20 -15.01 -13.39
N ILE A 125 13.26 -15.25 -12.09
CA ILE A 125 12.08 -15.58 -11.28
C ILE A 125 12.03 -14.69 -10.04
N CYS A 126 10.90 -14.02 -9.86
CA CYS A 126 10.60 -13.27 -8.64
C CYS A 126 9.72 -14.11 -7.70
N VAL A 127 10.20 -14.35 -6.49
CA VAL A 127 9.55 -15.23 -5.50
C VAL A 127 9.01 -14.40 -4.34
N HIS A 128 7.69 -14.33 -4.21
CA HIS A 128 7.05 -13.80 -3.01
C HIS A 128 7.03 -14.90 -1.93
N GLY A 129 7.69 -14.66 -0.80
CA GLY A 129 7.80 -15.61 0.32
C GLY A 129 6.50 -15.89 1.09
N ARG A 130 5.33 -15.60 0.52
CA ARG A 130 4.01 -15.88 1.12
C ARG A 130 3.23 -16.84 0.24
N THR A 131 2.42 -17.68 0.87
CA THR A 131 1.50 -18.58 0.17
C THR A 131 0.32 -17.82 -0.44
N ARG A 132 -0.47 -18.48 -1.29
CA ARG A 132 -1.67 -17.88 -1.90
C ARG A 132 -2.68 -17.43 -0.83
N GLU A 133 -2.82 -18.22 0.23
CA GLU A 133 -3.78 -18.03 1.33
C GLU A 133 -3.36 -16.87 2.23
N GLN A 134 -2.06 -16.62 2.39
CA GLN A 134 -1.50 -15.47 3.13
C GLN A 134 -1.71 -14.14 2.39
N ARG A 135 -2.94 -13.63 2.46
CA ARG A 135 -3.40 -12.35 1.88
C ARG A 135 -4.11 -11.49 2.92
N LYS A 136 -4.09 -10.16 2.75
CA LYS A 136 -4.80 -9.18 3.61
C LYS A 136 -4.54 -9.42 5.12
N SER A 137 -5.58 -9.63 5.92
CA SER A 137 -5.53 -9.88 7.37
C SER A 137 -4.80 -11.16 7.75
N GLU A 138 -4.65 -12.11 6.83
CA GLU A 138 -3.90 -13.36 7.05
C GLU A 138 -2.43 -13.25 6.64
N SER A 139 -1.96 -12.04 6.30
CA SER A 139 -0.56 -11.81 5.94
C SER A 139 0.36 -12.11 7.13
N LYS A 140 1.28 -13.06 6.94
CA LYS A 140 2.35 -13.36 7.90
C LYS A 140 3.68 -12.78 7.43
N ALA A 141 4.72 -12.93 8.25
CA ALA A 141 6.10 -12.71 7.81
C ALA A 141 6.41 -13.53 6.56
N CYS A 142 7.23 -12.99 5.66
CA CYS A 142 7.65 -13.71 4.47
C CYS A 142 8.62 -14.83 4.86
N ASN A 143 8.44 -16.02 4.30
CA ASN A 143 9.37 -17.12 4.43
C ASN A 143 10.60 -16.84 3.53
N PHE A 144 11.64 -16.26 4.12
CA PHE A 144 12.91 -16.03 3.44
C PHE A 144 13.80 -17.29 3.41
N ASP A 145 13.52 -18.31 4.24
CA ASP A 145 14.27 -19.56 4.25
C ASP A 145 14.10 -20.31 2.93
N ILE A 146 12.87 -20.48 2.47
CA ILE A 146 12.61 -21.13 1.18
C ILE A 146 13.20 -20.34 0.02
N ILE A 147 13.17 -19.01 0.06
CA ILE A 147 13.79 -18.16 -0.97
C ILE A 147 15.31 -18.38 -1.01
N ARG A 148 15.96 -18.46 0.16
CA ARG A 148 17.40 -18.79 0.26
C ARG A 148 17.71 -20.17 -0.31
N VAL A 149 16.88 -21.18 0.00
CA VAL A 149 17.03 -22.54 -0.54
C VAL A 149 16.88 -22.55 -2.07
N ILE A 150 15.88 -21.84 -2.61
CA ILE A 150 15.69 -21.68 -4.05
C ILE A 150 16.94 -21.09 -4.68
N LYS A 151 17.47 -19.98 -4.15
CA LYS A 151 18.66 -19.34 -4.71
C LYS A 151 19.90 -20.23 -4.65
N ALA A 152 20.08 -21.01 -3.58
CA ALA A 152 21.18 -21.95 -3.47
C ALA A 152 21.10 -23.08 -4.52
N GLN A 153 19.89 -23.46 -4.93
CA GLN A 153 19.62 -24.57 -5.86
C GLN A 153 19.46 -24.15 -7.32
N VAL A 154 19.15 -22.87 -7.57
CA VAL A 154 18.96 -22.28 -8.91
C VAL A 154 19.91 -21.09 -9.04
N GLN A 155 21.09 -21.36 -9.59
CA GLN A 155 22.20 -20.40 -9.68
C GLN A 155 22.43 -19.85 -11.10
N ASP A 156 21.82 -20.48 -12.11
CA ASP A 156 22.02 -20.19 -13.53
C ASP A 156 21.13 -19.07 -14.08
N ILE A 157 20.11 -18.65 -13.32
CA ILE A 157 19.29 -17.46 -13.62
C ILE A 157 19.15 -16.59 -12.37
N PRO A 158 18.90 -15.27 -12.52
CA PRO A 158 18.61 -14.40 -11.39
C PRO A 158 17.32 -14.81 -10.65
N ILE A 159 17.38 -14.77 -9.33
CA ILE A 159 16.25 -14.95 -8.41
C ILE A 159 16.07 -13.66 -7.63
N PHE A 160 14.86 -13.09 -7.70
CA PHE A 160 14.49 -11.89 -6.95
C PHE A 160 13.63 -12.27 -5.75
N ALA A 161 14.02 -11.80 -4.56
CA ALA A 161 13.19 -11.91 -3.37
C ALA A 161 12.06 -10.86 -3.42
N ASN A 162 10.89 -11.17 -2.84
CA ASN A 162 9.77 -10.24 -2.76
C ASN A 162 8.96 -10.43 -1.48
N GLY A 163 8.54 -9.29 -0.91
CA GLY A 163 7.63 -9.20 0.22
C GLY A 163 8.34 -8.92 1.55
N GLY A 164 7.65 -8.19 2.43
CA GLY A 164 8.07 -8.01 3.82
C GLY A 164 9.09 -6.90 4.08
N CYS A 165 9.63 -6.24 3.05
CA CYS A 165 10.56 -5.11 3.22
C CYS A 165 9.83 -3.77 3.00
N GLU A 166 10.05 -2.83 3.91
CA GLU A 166 9.45 -1.48 3.90
C GLU A 166 10.46 -0.39 3.53
N VAL A 167 11.70 -0.54 3.99
CA VAL A 167 12.80 0.42 3.80
C VAL A 167 14.03 -0.26 3.19
N ILE A 168 15.00 0.52 2.71
CA ILE A 168 16.22 -0.01 2.07
C ILE A 168 16.99 -0.96 2.98
N GLU A 169 17.03 -0.71 4.29
CA GLU A 169 17.72 -1.56 5.25
C GLU A 169 17.08 -2.95 5.37
N ASP A 170 15.74 -3.04 5.25
CA ASP A 170 15.06 -4.33 5.21
C ASP A 170 15.46 -5.11 3.94
N VAL A 171 15.61 -4.41 2.80
CA VAL A 171 16.04 -4.99 1.52
C VAL A 171 17.47 -5.51 1.62
N GLU A 172 18.39 -4.72 2.19
CA GLU A 172 19.78 -5.11 2.40
C GLU A 172 19.89 -6.36 3.28
N GLN A 173 19.16 -6.40 4.39
CA GLN A 173 19.09 -7.59 5.26
C GLN A 173 18.51 -8.80 4.53
N CYS A 174 17.43 -8.61 3.76
CA CYS A 174 16.83 -9.67 2.95
C CYS A 174 17.84 -10.25 1.95
N LEU A 175 18.57 -9.42 1.21
CA LEU A 175 19.57 -9.86 0.23
C LEU A 175 20.79 -10.50 0.90
N GLN A 176 21.25 -9.94 2.02
CA GLN A 176 22.34 -10.53 2.80
C GLN A 176 21.97 -11.93 3.31
N TYR A 177 20.72 -12.13 3.74
CA TYR A 177 20.23 -13.41 4.24
C TYR A 177 19.97 -14.43 3.13
N THR A 178 19.20 -14.05 2.12
CA THR A 178 18.71 -14.94 1.05
C THR A 178 19.76 -15.21 -0.03
N LYS A 179 20.76 -14.33 -0.17
CA LYS A 179 21.74 -14.32 -1.27
C LYS A 179 21.11 -14.17 -2.66
N CYS A 180 19.86 -13.72 -2.75
CA CYS A 180 19.19 -13.40 -4.00
C CYS A 180 19.91 -12.30 -4.78
N ASP A 181 19.72 -12.29 -6.09
CA ASP A 181 20.40 -11.35 -7.00
C ASP A 181 19.76 -9.96 -6.99
N GLY A 182 18.54 -9.86 -6.46
CA GLY A 182 17.85 -8.59 -6.28
C GLY A 182 16.58 -8.75 -5.46
N TYR A 183 15.94 -7.61 -5.18
CA TYR A 183 14.67 -7.55 -4.46
C TYR A 183 13.66 -6.78 -5.29
N MET A 184 12.44 -7.31 -5.41
CA MET A 184 11.32 -6.60 -6.03
C MET A 184 10.47 -5.99 -4.93
N ALA A 185 10.35 -4.66 -4.90
CA ALA A 185 9.39 -3.96 -4.04
C ALA A 185 8.01 -3.83 -4.74
N ALA A 186 6.95 -3.63 -3.95
CA ALA A 186 5.60 -3.45 -4.48
C ALA A 186 4.79 -2.50 -3.57
N GLU A 187 4.00 -3.04 -2.65
CA GLU A 187 3.09 -2.24 -1.81
C GLU A 187 3.80 -1.21 -0.92
N SER A 188 5.07 -1.42 -0.56
CA SER A 188 5.87 -0.45 0.18
C SER A 188 6.09 0.85 -0.62
N LEU A 189 6.27 0.74 -1.94
CA LEU A 189 6.45 1.89 -2.84
C LEU A 189 5.20 2.79 -2.91
N LEU A 190 4.01 2.24 -2.63
CA LEU A 190 2.79 3.05 -2.55
C LEU A 190 2.83 4.00 -1.36
N SER A 191 3.54 3.65 -0.29
CA SER A 191 3.73 4.52 0.87
C SER A 191 4.98 5.39 0.75
N ASN A 192 6.04 4.88 0.14
CA ASN A 192 7.30 5.59 -0.02
C ASN A 192 7.94 5.25 -1.39
N PRO A 193 7.65 6.05 -2.44
CA PRO A 193 8.28 5.86 -3.75
C PRO A 193 9.82 5.96 -3.70
N ALA A 194 10.37 6.68 -2.73
CA ALA A 194 11.80 6.87 -2.53
C ALA A 194 12.44 5.78 -1.64
N MET A 195 11.78 4.63 -1.39
CA MET A 195 12.24 3.63 -0.41
C MET A 195 13.65 3.08 -0.67
N PHE A 196 14.15 3.17 -1.90
CA PHE A 196 15.48 2.71 -2.28
C PHE A 196 16.59 3.74 -2.05
N LEU A 197 16.25 4.98 -1.68
CA LEU A 197 17.21 5.98 -1.25
C LEU A 197 17.53 5.78 0.23
N THR A 198 18.76 6.11 0.63
CA THR A 198 19.10 6.19 2.06
C THR A 198 18.25 7.25 2.73
N LYS A 199 18.00 7.10 4.03
CA LYS A 199 17.09 7.96 4.79
C LYS A 199 17.44 9.46 4.67
N GLU A 200 18.72 9.79 4.57
CA GLU A 200 19.22 11.17 4.44
C GLU A 200 18.88 11.81 3.10
N LEU A 201 18.68 11.00 2.05
CA LEU A 201 18.38 11.45 0.69
C LEU A 201 16.89 11.39 0.36
N GLN A 202 16.07 10.80 1.22
CA GLN A 202 14.64 10.67 0.97
C GLN A 202 13.94 12.04 1.03
N PRO A 203 13.20 12.44 -0.04
CA PRO A 203 12.41 13.66 -0.01
C PRO A 203 11.28 13.58 1.02
N HIS A 204 10.77 14.74 1.43
CA HIS A 204 9.58 14.81 2.25
C HIS A 204 8.37 14.21 1.53
N ALA A 205 7.44 13.58 2.26
CA ALA A 205 6.27 12.91 1.65
C ALA A 205 5.42 13.87 0.80
N MET A 206 5.23 15.11 1.26
CA MET A 206 4.56 16.17 0.48
C MET A 206 5.28 16.48 -0.84
N THR A 207 6.61 16.45 -0.88
CA THR A 207 7.39 16.67 -2.11
C THR A 207 7.16 15.51 -3.08
N MET A 208 7.24 14.26 -2.60
CA MET A 208 6.95 13.09 -3.43
C MET A 208 5.51 13.09 -3.95
N ALA A 209 4.54 13.47 -3.12
CA ALA A 209 3.14 13.58 -3.52
C ALA A 209 2.95 14.64 -4.61
N GLN A 210 3.55 15.82 -4.46
CA GLN A 210 3.49 16.89 -5.46
C GLN A 210 4.12 16.49 -6.79
N GLU A 211 5.27 15.82 -6.75
CA GLU A 211 5.94 15.29 -7.94
C GLU A 211 5.08 14.25 -8.64
N TYR A 212 4.57 13.25 -7.91
CA TYR A 212 3.68 12.22 -8.44
C TYR A 212 2.43 12.82 -9.09
N ILE A 213 1.80 13.79 -8.42
CA ILE A 213 0.66 14.54 -8.95
C ILE A 213 1.03 15.29 -10.24
N GLY A 214 2.23 15.88 -10.31
CA GLY A 214 2.76 16.52 -11.50
C GLY A 214 2.94 15.55 -12.66
N LEU A 215 3.43 14.33 -12.39
CA LEU A 215 3.53 13.26 -13.37
C LEU A 215 2.14 12.84 -13.87
N CYS A 216 1.16 12.67 -12.99
CA CYS A 216 -0.21 12.34 -13.39
C CYS A 216 -0.89 13.41 -14.27
N LYS A 217 -0.50 14.69 -14.13
CA LYS A 217 -0.93 15.76 -15.06
C LYS A 217 -0.26 15.65 -16.41
N LYS A 218 1.04 15.37 -16.41
CA LYS A 218 1.86 15.34 -17.62
C LYS A 218 1.51 14.13 -18.48
N TYR A 219 1.31 12.98 -17.85
CA TYR A 219 1.07 11.71 -18.52
C TYR A 219 -0.39 11.30 -18.34
N LEU A 220 -1.14 11.28 -19.45
CA LEU A 220 -2.48 10.71 -19.47
C LEU A 220 -2.39 9.22 -19.17
N THR A 221 -3.06 8.75 -18.12
CA THR A 221 -3.17 7.33 -17.81
C THR A 221 -4.61 6.86 -17.83
N ALA A 222 -4.85 5.59 -18.16
CA ALA A 222 -6.14 4.94 -17.98
C ALA A 222 -6.49 4.71 -16.49
N THR A 223 -5.50 4.82 -15.59
CA THR A 223 -5.64 4.48 -14.17
C THR A 223 -5.86 5.68 -13.24
N LYS A 224 -6.48 6.75 -13.73
CA LYS A 224 -6.75 8.00 -12.97
C LYS A 224 -7.42 7.77 -11.62
N HIS A 225 -8.31 6.79 -11.54
CA HIS A 225 -9.00 6.40 -10.31
C HIS A 225 -8.05 5.95 -9.18
N MET A 226 -6.82 5.53 -9.52
CA MET A 226 -5.80 5.08 -8.56
C MET A 226 -5.06 6.25 -7.88
N ILE A 227 -5.07 7.45 -8.48
CA ILE A 227 -4.32 8.62 -7.99
C ILE A 227 -4.69 8.91 -6.54
N ARG A 228 -6.00 8.97 -6.23
CA ARG A 228 -6.51 9.17 -4.87
C ARG A 228 -5.88 8.19 -3.88
N GLY A 229 -5.88 6.90 -4.25
CA GLY A 229 -5.35 5.83 -3.42
C GLY A 229 -3.84 5.95 -3.20
N HIS A 230 -3.09 6.45 -4.19
CA HIS A 230 -1.65 6.68 -4.05
C HIS A 230 -1.35 7.90 -3.17
N ILE A 231 -2.05 9.02 -3.37
CA ILE A 231 -1.89 10.22 -2.51
C ILE A 231 -2.16 9.89 -1.05
N PHE A 232 -3.24 9.15 -0.78
CA PHE A 232 -3.57 8.73 0.57
C PHE A 232 -2.44 7.91 1.21
N LYS A 233 -1.80 7.00 0.46
CA LYS A 233 -0.75 6.12 0.97
C LYS A 233 0.58 6.85 1.15
N ILE A 234 0.94 7.72 0.21
CA ILE A 234 2.15 8.57 0.31
C ILE A 234 2.05 9.51 1.51
N LEU A 235 0.90 10.17 1.68
CA LEU A 235 0.67 11.15 2.75
C LEU A 235 0.03 10.53 4.00
N TYR A 236 0.07 9.21 4.15
CA TYR A 236 -0.70 8.53 5.21
C TYR A 236 -0.37 9.05 6.61
N ARG A 237 0.90 9.35 6.87
CA ARG A 237 1.37 9.85 8.17
C ARG A 237 0.87 11.27 8.42
N GLU A 238 1.01 12.13 7.43
CA GLU A 238 0.56 13.52 7.47
C GLU A 238 -0.97 13.58 7.62
N LEU A 239 -1.71 12.72 6.93
CA LEU A 239 -3.16 12.62 7.04
C LEU A 239 -3.61 12.00 8.38
N THR A 240 -2.77 11.20 9.03
CA THR A 240 -3.02 10.71 10.39
C THR A 240 -2.91 11.84 11.40
N VAL A 241 -1.98 12.78 11.21
CA VAL A 241 -1.88 13.99 12.03
C VAL A 241 -2.97 15.00 11.66
N CYS A 242 -3.19 15.26 10.38
CA CYS A 242 -4.16 16.24 9.87
C CYS A 242 -5.51 15.57 9.55
N THR A 243 -6.22 15.10 10.57
CA THR A 243 -7.49 14.35 10.43
C THR A 243 -8.55 15.11 9.65
N ALA A 244 -8.67 16.44 9.85
CA ALA A 244 -9.59 17.29 9.11
C ALA A 244 -9.33 17.24 7.59
N VAL A 245 -8.05 17.21 7.19
CA VAL A 245 -7.66 17.07 5.78
C VAL A 245 -7.97 15.66 5.29
N ARG A 246 -7.69 14.62 6.08
CA ARG A 246 -8.01 13.21 5.75
C ARG A 246 -9.49 13.00 5.44
N CYS A 247 -10.39 13.56 6.26
CA CYS A 247 -11.84 13.49 6.04
C CYS A 247 -12.28 14.17 4.74
N ASN A 248 -11.53 15.16 4.28
CA ASN A 248 -11.79 15.83 3.01
C ASN A 248 -11.21 15.05 1.83
N VAL A 249 -10.02 14.44 1.95
CA VAL A 249 -9.36 13.67 0.87
C VAL A 249 -10.27 12.58 0.29
N SER A 250 -11.10 11.93 1.12
CA SER A 250 -12.05 10.92 0.65
C SER A 250 -13.17 11.51 -0.23
N ARG A 251 -13.48 12.79 -0.06
CA ARG A 251 -14.54 13.56 -0.75
C ARG A 251 -14.00 14.38 -1.94
N LEU A 252 -12.68 14.49 -2.11
CA LEU A 252 -12.06 15.28 -3.17
C LEU A 252 -12.11 14.57 -4.53
N CYS A 253 -12.49 15.32 -5.56
CA CYS A 253 -12.33 14.91 -6.96
C CYS A 253 -10.88 15.16 -7.46
N GLU A 254 -10.50 14.50 -8.56
CA GLU A 254 -9.18 14.55 -9.21
C GLU A 254 -8.51 15.95 -9.35
N PRO A 255 -9.23 17.07 -9.62
CA PRO A 255 -8.60 18.40 -9.66
C PRO A 255 -8.24 19.00 -8.30
N TYR A 256 -8.56 18.35 -7.18
CA TYR A 256 -8.32 18.87 -5.83
C TYR A 256 -7.19 18.18 -5.06
N PHE A 257 -6.53 17.14 -5.60
CA PHE A 257 -5.39 16.54 -4.88
C PHE A 257 -4.22 17.51 -4.69
N TYR A 258 -4.09 18.53 -5.56
CA TYR A 258 -3.05 19.58 -5.45
C TYR A 258 -3.18 20.40 -4.17
N VAL A 259 -4.42 20.61 -3.68
CA VAL A 259 -4.64 21.41 -2.47
C VAL A 259 -4.34 20.62 -1.20
N VAL A 260 -4.26 19.28 -1.26
CA VAL A 260 -4.03 18.44 -0.07
C VAL A 260 -2.70 18.79 0.59
N CYS A 261 -1.64 18.96 -0.19
CA CYS A 261 -0.34 19.36 0.33
C CYS A 261 -0.37 20.79 0.90
N ASP A 262 -1.12 21.71 0.29
CA ASP A 262 -1.28 23.08 0.80
C ASP A 262 -2.05 23.11 2.12
N GLU A 263 -3.11 22.32 2.25
CA GLU A 263 -3.88 22.22 3.48
C GLU A 263 -3.08 21.57 4.62
N ILE A 264 -2.27 20.54 4.31
CA ILE A 264 -1.33 19.97 5.30
C ILE A 264 -0.33 21.04 5.76
N ARG A 265 0.26 21.81 4.84
CA ARG A 265 1.19 22.90 5.18
C ARG A 265 0.55 23.95 6.10
N LYS A 266 -0.68 24.36 5.84
CA LYS A 266 -1.42 25.28 6.72
C LYS A 266 -1.62 24.70 8.14
N HIS A 267 -1.83 23.40 8.27
CA HIS A 267 -1.94 22.75 9.58
C HIS A 267 -0.57 22.65 10.26
N GLU A 268 0.50 22.34 9.52
CA GLU A 268 1.88 22.35 10.02
C GLU A 268 2.26 23.73 10.57
N GLU A 269 1.93 24.81 9.87
CA GLU A 269 2.19 26.19 10.31
C GLU A 269 1.47 26.52 11.63
N LYS A 270 0.22 26.07 11.79
CA LYS A 270 -0.56 26.26 13.02
C LYS A 270 -0.01 25.45 14.20
N ILE A 271 0.38 24.20 13.97
CA ILE A 271 0.91 23.29 15.00
C ILE A 271 2.36 23.69 15.38
N GLY A 272 3.08 24.29 14.43
CA GLY A 272 4.50 24.56 14.51
C GLY A 272 5.33 23.36 14.06
N LYS A 273 6.31 23.61 13.18
CA LYS A 273 7.14 22.58 12.53
C LYS A 273 7.71 21.53 13.50
N HIS A 274 8.30 21.97 14.62
CA HIS A 274 8.90 21.06 15.60
C HIS A 274 7.88 20.08 16.20
N ASN A 275 6.70 20.60 16.56
CA ASN A 275 5.61 19.77 17.11
C ASN A 275 5.04 18.83 16.06
N PHE A 276 4.91 19.31 14.82
CA PHE A 276 4.43 18.50 13.69
C PHE A 276 5.37 17.31 13.41
N GLU A 277 6.68 17.54 13.35
CA GLU A 277 7.69 16.48 13.21
C GLU A 277 7.63 15.47 14.37
N LYS A 278 7.41 15.97 15.60
CA LYS A 278 7.26 15.11 16.79
C LYS A 278 6.01 14.23 16.69
N LEU A 279 4.88 14.77 16.25
CA LEU A 279 3.66 13.99 15.98
C LEU A 279 3.87 12.96 14.86
N LEU A 280 4.52 13.35 13.77
CA LEU A 280 4.86 12.42 12.70
C LEU A 280 5.74 11.25 13.21
N SER A 281 6.67 11.49 14.14
CA SER A 281 7.52 10.42 14.71
C SER A 281 6.72 9.34 15.47
N LEU A 282 5.52 9.68 15.93
CA LEU A 282 4.61 8.77 16.63
C LEU A 282 3.72 7.97 15.68
N THR A 283 3.60 8.40 14.43
CA THR A 283 2.87 7.67 13.39
C THR A 283 3.66 6.48 12.85
N ARG A 284 2.99 5.65 12.05
CA ARG A 284 3.60 4.56 11.26
C ARG A 284 3.23 4.74 9.80
N SER A 285 4.04 4.19 8.91
CA SER A 285 3.71 4.19 7.49
C SER A 285 2.44 3.40 7.23
N TRP A 286 1.82 3.61 6.07
CA TRP A 286 0.70 2.80 5.63
C TRP A 286 1.09 1.31 5.54
N TYR A 287 2.32 1.02 5.11
CA TYR A 287 2.81 -0.35 4.88
C TYR A 287 3.04 -1.15 6.17
N TYR A 288 3.27 -0.48 7.30
CA TYR A 288 3.62 -1.12 8.58
C TYR A 288 2.64 -2.23 9.02
N ARG A 289 1.37 -2.14 8.64
CA ARG A 289 0.34 -3.16 8.90
C ARG A 289 0.66 -4.56 8.37
N TYR A 290 1.60 -4.68 7.44
CA TYR A 290 2.05 -5.97 6.91
C TYR A 290 3.29 -6.53 7.62
N ARG A 291 3.88 -5.76 8.54
CA ARG A 291 5.03 -6.16 9.36
C ARG A 291 4.60 -6.75 10.70
N SER A 292 3.55 -6.23 11.32
CA SER A 292 3.05 -6.71 12.61
C SER A 292 1.73 -7.47 12.46
N CYS A 293 1.56 -8.53 13.25
CA CYS A 293 0.29 -9.24 13.41
C CYS A 293 -0.72 -8.45 14.28
N GLU A 294 -0.45 -7.18 14.58
CA GLU A 294 -1.14 -6.39 15.62
C GLU A 294 -1.93 -5.22 15.00
N PHE A 295 -2.92 -5.56 14.17
CA PHE A 295 -3.82 -4.59 13.55
C PHE A 295 -4.57 -3.72 14.59
N GLU A 296 -4.91 -4.30 15.76
CA GLU A 296 -5.60 -3.61 16.85
C GLU A 296 -4.74 -2.53 17.56
N LEU A 297 -3.41 -2.70 17.62
CA LEU A 297 -2.53 -1.70 18.24
C LEU A 297 -2.46 -0.43 17.39
N GLN A 298 -2.44 -0.59 16.07
CA GLN A 298 -2.37 0.53 15.13
C GLN A 298 -3.66 1.35 15.14
N ALA A 299 -4.84 0.70 15.17
CA ALA A 299 -6.12 1.40 15.29
C ALA A 299 -6.22 2.23 16.58
N ARG A 300 -5.76 1.67 17.71
CA ARG A 300 -5.73 2.39 19.01
C ARG A 300 -4.74 3.56 19.04
N GLN A 301 -3.57 3.41 18.41
CA GLN A 301 -2.59 4.50 18.29
C GLN A 301 -3.10 5.64 17.42
N ILE A 302 -3.81 5.31 16.32
CA ILE A 302 -4.42 6.32 15.44
C ILE A 302 -5.51 7.06 16.21
N ALA A 303 -6.52 6.39 16.75
CA ALA A 303 -7.63 7.02 17.49
C ALA A 303 -7.13 7.99 18.59
N LEU A 304 -6.03 7.64 19.26
CA LEU A 304 -5.45 8.51 20.29
C LEU A 304 -4.58 9.66 19.75
N LEU A 305 -3.87 9.47 18.63
CA LEU A 305 -3.24 10.59 17.93
C LEU A 305 -4.28 11.63 17.52
N GLU A 306 -5.47 11.20 17.12
CA GLU A 306 -6.59 12.10 16.81
C GLU A 306 -7.06 12.85 18.05
N HIS A 307 -7.14 12.19 19.20
CA HIS A 307 -7.47 12.84 20.48
C HIS A 307 -6.38 13.83 20.94
N ILE A 308 -5.11 13.55 20.65
CA ILE A 308 -3.99 14.47 20.94
C ILE A 308 -3.98 15.65 19.99
N VAL A 309 -4.23 15.45 18.69
CA VAL A 309 -4.36 16.54 17.73
C VAL A 309 -5.56 17.40 18.09
N GLN A 310 -6.72 16.81 18.40
CA GLN A 310 -7.88 17.53 18.90
C GLN A 310 -7.55 18.27 20.21
N ALA A 311 -6.78 17.67 21.11
CA ALA A 311 -6.32 18.35 22.31
C ALA A 311 -5.36 19.50 21.99
N ILE A 312 -4.43 19.36 21.05
CA ILE A 312 -3.54 20.44 20.60
C ILE A 312 -4.35 21.58 19.96
N ASP A 313 -5.35 21.26 19.14
CA ASP A 313 -6.27 22.24 18.55
C ASP A 313 -7.10 22.96 19.63
N LEU A 314 -7.53 22.25 20.68
CA LEU A 314 -8.21 22.83 21.84
C LEU A 314 -7.26 23.66 22.73
N LEU A 315 -6.02 23.22 22.91
CA LEU A 315 -5.00 23.85 23.76
C LEU A 315 -4.35 25.07 23.09
N ASN A 316 -4.42 25.17 21.76
CA ASN A 316 -4.04 26.36 21.00
C ASN A 316 -5.13 27.45 20.98
N THR A 317 -6.23 27.28 21.72
CA THR A 317 -7.15 28.38 22.05
C THR A 317 -6.56 29.19 23.22
N ASP A 318 -6.79 30.50 23.26
CA ASP A 318 -6.21 31.49 24.20
C ASP A 318 -6.39 31.21 25.72
N GLN A 319 -6.90 30.04 26.10
CA GLN A 319 -7.28 29.68 27.47
C GLN A 319 -6.36 28.65 28.14
N PHE A 320 -5.35 28.08 27.45
CA PHE A 320 -4.40 27.16 28.07
C PHE A 320 -2.97 27.70 28.15
N SER A 321 -2.35 27.55 29.33
CA SER A 321 -0.91 27.67 29.50
C SER A 321 -0.21 26.60 28.65
N PRO A 322 0.90 26.91 27.96
CA PRO A 322 1.49 26.05 26.95
C PRO A 322 2.15 24.85 27.62
N HIS A 323 1.44 23.72 27.73
CA HIS A 323 2.13 22.44 27.76
C HIS A 323 2.63 22.20 26.34
N SER A 324 3.95 22.09 26.18
CA SER A 324 4.50 21.73 24.89
C SER A 324 3.96 20.35 24.48
N VAL A 325 3.85 20.07 23.18
CA VAL A 325 3.54 18.71 22.71
C VAL A 325 4.50 17.68 23.31
N GLY A 326 5.71 18.12 23.69
CA GLY A 326 6.65 17.31 24.45
C GLY A 326 6.22 16.94 25.84
N ASP A 327 5.60 17.84 26.60
CA ASP A 327 5.10 17.55 27.95
C ASP A 327 3.94 16.54 27.90
N ILE A 328 3.06 16.67 26.90
CA ILE A 328 1.97 15.71 26.66
C ILE A 328 2.57 14.33 26.30
N ILE A 329 3.56 14.29 25.41
CA ILE A 329 4.22 13.04 25.04
C ILE A 329 4.92 12.41 26.26
N GLU A 330 5.71 13.16 27.02
CA GLU A 330 6.39 12.62 28.21
C GLU A 330 5.42 12.14 29.29
N GLN A 331 4.30 12.84 29.43
CA GLN A 331 3.33 12.53 30.45
C GLN A 331 2.48 11.31 30.09
N TYR A 332 2.19 11.08 28.80
CA TYR A 332 1.19 10.10 28.39
C TYR A 332 1.72 9.01 27.43
N TRP A 333 2.88 9.15 26.79
CA TRP A 333 3.47 8.13 25.91
C TRP A 333 4.49 7.27 26.67
N SER A 334 4.42 5.96 26.48
CA SER A 334 5.41 5.00 26.95
C SER A 334 6.32 4.59 25.78
N PRO A 335 7.60 5.03 25.77
CA PRO A 335 8.54 4.67 24.72
C PRO A 335 8.86 3.17 24.65
N SER A 336 8.79 2.47 25.79
CA SER A 336 9.15 1.04 25.90
C SER A 336 8.08 0.12 25.30
N THR A 337 6.82 0.52 25.36
CA THR A 337 5.70 -0.26 24.82
C THR A 337 5.17 0.30 23.50
N ALA A 338 5.73 1.42 23.03
CA ALA A 338 5.20 2.23 21.94
C ALA A 338 3.68 2.44 22.08
N ASN A 339 3.22 2.73 23.30
CA ASN A 339 1.80 2.81 23.60
C ASN A 339 1.54 3.96 24.58
N TRP A 340 0.31 4.45 24.63
CA TRP A 340 -0.04 5.58 25.49
C TRP A 340 -0.82 5.14 26.73
N ASP A 341 -0.64 5.86 27.85
CA ASP A 341 -1.41 5.71 29.09
C ASP A 341 -2.72 6.49 29.02
N LEU A 342 -3.69 5.90 28.32
CA LEU A 342 -5.03 6.43 28.09
C LEU A 342 -5.78 6.85 29.37
N LYS A 343 -5.65 6.06 30.44
CA LYS A 343 -6.33 6.34 31.72
C LYS A 343 -5.87 7.65 32.34
N LYS A 344 -4.60 8.00 32.13
CA LYS A 344 -4.02 9.23 32.64
C LYS A 344 -4.49 10.44 31.83
N PHE A 345 -4.68 10.29 30.52
CA PHE A 345 -5.16 11.35 29.63
C PHE A 345 -6.63 11.74 29.90
N ASP A 346 -7.54 10.77 29.99
CA ASP A 346 -8.97 11.03 30.24
C ASP A 346 -9.22 11.72 31.60
N LYS A 347 -8.38 11.41 32.58
CA LYS A 347 -8.39 12.06 33.91
C LYS A 347 -7.96 13.53 33.84
N CYS A 348 -7.13 13.91 32.88
CA CYS A 348 -6.71 15.30 32.69
C CYS A 348 -7.79 16.10 31.93
N LYS A 349 -8.43 15.50 30.92
CA LYS A 349 -9.53 16.09 30.15
C LYS A 349 -10.73 16.47 31.03
N SER A 350 -11.05 15.64 32.03
CA SER A 350 -12.12 15.89 33.00
C SER A 350 -11.82 16.98 34.05
N GLN A 351 -10.57 17.44 34.15
CA GLN A 351 -10.18 18.53 35.06
C GLN A 351 -10.25 19.91 34.40
N VAL A 352 -10.50 19.96 33.08
CA VAL A 352 -10.68 21.18 32.31
C VAL A 352 -12.17 21.56 32.31
N SER A 353 -12.61 22.29 33.33
CA SER A 353 -13.95 22.91 33.33
C SER A 353 -13.91 24.24 32.54
N PRO A 354 -14.98 24.63 31.83
CA PRO A 354 -15.04 25.94 31.19
C PRO A 354 -15.00 27.02 32.29
N SER A 355 -14.08 27.97 32.18
CA SER A 355 -14.04 29.13 33.07
C SER A 355 -15.34 29.92 32.95
N LYS A 356 -16.05 30.04 34.08
CA LYS A 356 -17.29 30.80 34.25
C LYS A 356 -17.11 32.26 33.82
N GLY A 357 -17.93 32.68 32.86
CA GLY A 357 -18.27 34.08 32.58
C GLY A 357 -19.80 34.20 32.44
N ILE A 358 -20.48 34.47 33.57
CA ILE A 358 -21.74 35.20 33.79
C ILE A 358 -22.67 35.33 32.55
N HIS A 359 -23.82 34.65 32.45
CA HIS A 359 -25.06 34.90 33.19
C HIS A 359 -25.95 33.64 33.22
N GLN A 360 -26.58 33.37 34.36
CA GLN A 360 -27.72 32.46 34.48
C GLN A 360 -28.96 33.13 33.89
N GLU A 361 -29.73 32.40 33.08
CA GLU A 361 -31.15 32.21 33.37
C GLU A 361 -31.68 30.92 32.72
N GLN A 362 -32.60 30.32 33.48
CA GLN A 362 -33.18 28.99 33.41
C GLN A 362 -33.75 28.58 32.05
N GLU A 363 -33.47 27.35 31.61
CA GLU A 363 -34.54 26.45 31.16
C GLU A 363 -34.07 24.99 31.27
N GLN A 364 -34.94 24.18 31.85
CA GLN A 364 -34.71 22.84 32.36
C GLN A 364 -35.52 21.86 31.48
N ASP A 365 -35.00 20.63 31.33
CA ASP A 365 -35.66 19.42 30.81
C ASP A 365 -35.87 19.29 29.29
N ARG A 366 -34.94 18.59 28.63
CA ARG A 366 -35.15 17.28 27.95
C ARG A 366 -33.92 16.87 27.13
N ASP A 367 -33.52 15.60 27.28
CA ASP A 367 -32.80 14.74 26.31
C ASP A 367 -31.52 14.00 26.79
N ASP A 368 -31.53 13.40 27.98
CA ASP A 368 -30.51 12.41 28.41
C ASP A 368 -30.71 10.98 27.82
N LYS A 369 -31.21 10.85 26.59
CA LYS A 369 -31.37 9.53 25.93
C LYS A 369 -30.90 9.43 24.49
N LYS A 370 -30.31 10.48 23.91
CA LYS A 370 -29.79 10.44 22.52
C LYS A 370 -28.27 10.33 22.40
N GLU A 371 -27.51 10.71 23.42
CA GLU A 371 -26.04 10.77 23.30
C GLU A 371 -25.31 9.43 23.50
N GLN A 372 -25.99 8.36 23.97
CA GLN A 372 -25.37 7.04 24.11
C GLN A 372 -25.54 6.12 22.88
N GLU A 373 -26.43 6.46 21.94
CA GLU A 373 -26.60 5.70 20.69
C GLU A 373 -25.78 6.29 19.52
N GLU A 374 -25.37 7.57 19.59
CA GLU A 374 -24.57 8.20 18.54
C GLU A 374 -23.07 7.86 18.61
N HIS A 375 -22.52 7.55 19.79
CA HIS A 375 -21.11 7.19 19.94
C HIS A 375 -20.76 5.76 19.52
N SER A 376 -21.67 4.78 19.68
CA SER A 376 -21.44 3.45 19.10
C SER A 376 -21.62 3.45 17.57
N ALA A 377 -22.46 4.36 17.05
CA ALA A 377 -22.70 4.49 15.62
C ALA A 377 -21.53 5.13 14.84
N SER A 378 -20.67 5.96 15.47
CA SER A 378 -19.52 6.56 14.77
C SER A 378 -18.35 5.60 14.60
N GLU A 379 -18.06 4.76 15.61
CA GLU A 379 -17.01 3.73 15.52
C GLU A 379 -17.40 2.62 14.52
N ASP A 380 -18.67 2.18 14.54
CA ASP A 380 -19.18 1.20 13.58
C ASP A 380 -19.20 1.74 12.13
N ASN A 381 -19.44 3.05 11.93
CA ASN A 381 -19.38 3.68 10.61
C ASN A 381 -17.96 3.83 10.07
N GLU A 382 -16.93 4.01 10.90
CA GLU A 382 -15.53 4.09 10.45
C GLU A 382 -14.94 2.72 10.11
N VAL A 383 -15.25 1.69 10.90
CA VAL A 383 -14.87 0.30 10.56
C VAL A 383 -15.55 -0.14 9.27
N LYS A 384 -16.82 0.23 9.09
CA LYS A 384 -17.59 -0.03 7.87
C LYS A 384 -17.09 0.80 6.68
N PHE A 385 -16.68 2.04 6.87
CA PHE A 385 -16.07 2.88 5.81
C PHE A 385 -14.71 2.33 5.35
N ILE A 386 -13.88 1.87 6.28
CA ILE A 386 -12.62 1.20 5.98
C ILE A 386 -12.88 -0.13 5.23
N GLN A 387 -13.88 -0.92 5.67
CA GLN A 387 -14.33 -2.13 4.97
C GLN A 387 -14.92 -1.85 3.57
N GLU A 388 -15.74 -0.81 3.40
CA GLU A 388 -16.32 -0.40 2.11
C GLU A 388 -15.23 0.12 1.15
N MET A 389 -14.20 0.81 1.65
CA MET A 389 -13.01 1.11 0.85
C MET A 389 -12.27 -0.17 0.40
N PHE A 390 -12.17 -1.18 1.27
CA PHE A 390 -11.58 -2.49 0.94
C PHE A 390 -12.45 -3.36 0.01
N GLU A 391 -13.76 -3.11 -0.04
CA GLU A 391 -14.72 -3.75 -0.94
C GLU A 391 -14.85 -3.01 -2.28
N SER A 392 -14.56 -1.70 -2.32
CA SER A 392 -14.52 -0.89 -3.55
C SER A 392 -13.35 -1.22 -4.48
N ASP A 393 -12.38 -2.04 -4.03
CA ASP A 393 -11.44 -2.76 -4.90
C ASP A 393 -12.14 -3.82 -5.78
N ASN A 394 -13.43 -4.12 -5.54
CA ASN A 394 -14.31 -4.74 -6.53
C ASN A 394 -14.89 -3.62 -7.41
N ILE A 395 -14.13 -3.16 -8.39
CA ILE A 395 -14.77 -2.57 -9.57
C ILE A 395 -15.58 -3.70 -10.21
N ASN A 396 -16.89 -3.65 -10.03
CA ASN A 396 -17.84 -4.28 -10.92
C ASN A 396 -17.60 -3.67 -12.31
N CYS A 397 -16.84 -4.38 -13.14
CA CYS A 397 -16.92 -4.26 -14.58
C CYS A 397 -18.24 -4.91 -15.01
N SER A 398 -19.37 -4.24 -14.76
CA SER A 398 -20.67 -4.65 -15.29
C SER A 398 -21.29 -3.60 -16.21
N ASP A 399 -20.79 -2.37 -16.25
CA ASP A 399 -21.35 -1.33 -17.11
C ASP A 399 -20.29 -0.82 -18.08
N CYS A 400 -20.10 -1.58 -19.16
CA CYS A 400 -19.51 -1.13 -20.41
C CYS A 400 -20.50 -1.53 -21.51
N ASP A 401 -21.48 -0.66 -21.75
CA ASP A 401 -22.23 -0.63 -23.02
C ASP A 401 -21.42 0.12 -24.08
#